data_AF-A0A6P0MS23-F1
#
_entry.id   AF-A0A6P0MS23-F1
#
_cell.length_a   1.000
_cell.length_b   1.000
_cell.length_c   1.000
_cell.angle_alpha   90.00
_cell.angle_beta   90.00
_cell.angle_gamma   90.00
#
_symmetry.space_group_name_H-M   'P 1'
#
loop_
_entity.id
_entity.type
_entity.pdbx_description
1 polymer ?
#
loop_
_entity_poly.entity_id
_entity_poly.type
_entity_poly.pdbx_seq_one_letter_code
_entity_poly.pdbx_strand_id
1 'polypeptide(L)'
;MRGIEVVLEFTDQLVHTKTGKHLNDLQRVILRESWQEAKKTYDQVAQEYGYSASYIKQAVAPQLWRLLSQGFGEKVTKTNIRSVLERRIASQSK
;
A
#
# COMPACT_ATOMS: atom_id res chain seq x y z
N MET A 1 10.26 12.70 -8.67
CA MET A 1 9.38 11.68 -8.05
C MET A 1 10.24 10.60 -7.46
N ARG A 2 10.01 10.15 -6.21
CA ARG A 2 10.72 8.98 -5.66
C ARG A 2 10.26 7.73 -6.41
N GLY A 3 11.19 6.83 -6.72
CA GLY A 3 10.88 5.57 -7.40
C GLY A 3 9.93 4.70 -6.56
N ILE A 4 9.05 3.95 -7.22
CA ILE A 4 8.05 3.13 -6.53
C ILE A 4 8.69 2.08 -5.60
N GLU A 5 9.83 1.50 -5.97
CA GLU A 5 10.52 0.50 -5.15
C GLU A 5 10.93 1.07 -3.79
N VAL A 6 11.48 2.29 -3.76
CA VAL A 6 11.82 2.99 -2.52
C VAL A 6 10.60 3.18 -1.63
N VAL A 7 9.44 3.47 -2.23
CA VAL A 7 8.18 3.64 -1.49
C VAL A 7 7.69 2.32 -0.92
N LEU A 8 7.78 1.23 -1.69
CA LEU A 8 7.39 -0.10 -1.24
C LEU A 8 8.28 -0.58 -0.10
N GLU A 9 9.60 -0.46 -0.23
CA GLU A 9 10.57 -0.85 0.80
C GLU A 9 10.39 -0.03 2.09
N PHE A 10 10.28 1.29 1.97
CA PHE A 10 10.01 2.15 3.12
C PHE A 10 8.73 1.75 3.84
N THR A 11 7.66 1.50 3.07
CA THR A 11 6.37 1.12 3.65
C THR A 11 6.45 -0.23 4.34
N ASP A 12 7.08 -1.22 3.71
CA ASP A 12 7.24 -2.57 4.25
C ASP A 12 8.08 -2.55 5.54
N GLN A 13 9.20 -1.83 5.55
CA GLN A 13 10.05 -1.69 6.73
C GLN A 13 9.33 -0.99 7.89
N LEU A 14 8.57 0.07 7.59
CA LEU A 14 7.81 0.81 8.59
C LEU A 14 6.70 -0.06 9.20
N VAL A 15 5.96 -0.79 8.37
CA VAL A 15 4.93 -1.74 8.82
C VAL A 15 5.55 -2.86 9.65
N HIS A 16 6.66 -3.44 9.20
CA HIS A 16 7.37 -4.49 9.93
C HIS A 16 7.83 -4.01 11.30
N THR A 17 8.49 -2.86 11.37
CA THR A 17 8.97 -2.28 12.62
C THR A 17 7.85 -2.02 13.63
N LYS A 18 6.64 -1.69 13.15
CA LYS A 18 5.51 -1.31 14.01
C LYS A 18 4.55 -2.44 14.34
N THR A 19 4.49 -3.47 13.49
CA THR A 19 3.47 -4.53 13.60
C THR A 19 4.04 -5.95 13.61
N GLY A 20 5.35 -6.10 13.35
CA GLY A 20 6.01 -7.39 13.17
C GLY A 20 5.62 -8.13 11.89
N LYS A 21 4.92 -7.48 10.95
CA LYS A 21 4.42 -8.09 9.71
C LYS A 21 5.01 -7.43 8.48
N HIS A 22 5.16 -8.20 7.40
CA HIS A 22 5.52 -7.69 6.08
C HIS A 22 4.31 -7.62 5.15
N LEU A 23 4.42 -6.77 4.13
CA LEU A 23 3.50 -6.75 3.00
C LEU A 23 3.73 -7.98 2.13
N ASN A 24 2.67 -8.75 1.90
CA ASN A 24 2.70 -9.82 0.91
C ASN A 24 2.72 -9.28 -0.53
N ASP A 25 2.95 -10.15 -1.51
CA ASP A 25 3.12 -9.74 -2.91
C ASP A 25 1.89 -9.00 -3.46
N LEU A 26 0.69 -9.49 -3.17
CA LEU A 26 -0.53 -8.86 -3.66
C LEU A 26 -0.82 -7.51 -2.96
N GLN A 27 -0.44 -7.38 -1.69
CA GLN A 27 -0.46 -6.12 -0.96
C GLN A 27 0.53 -5.11 -1.56
N ARG A 28 1.74 -5.54 -1.93
CA ARG A 28 2.73 -4.72 -2.64
C ARG A 28 2.21 -4.26 -4.00
N VAL A 29 1.56 -5.15 -4.76
CA VAL A 29 0.91 -4.82 -6.04
C VAL A 29 -0.17 -3.75 -5.84
N ILE A 30 -1.10 -3.95 -4.90
CA ILE A 30 -2.18 -2.98 -4.64
C ILE A 30 -1.61 -1.62 -4.20
N LEU A 31 -0.55 -1.62 -3.40
CA LEU A 31 0.12 -0.39 -2.97
C LEU A 31 0.79 0.32 -4.16
N ARG A 32 1.50 -0.42 -5.02
CA ARG A 32 2.11 0.08 -6.25
C ARG A 32 1.09 0.74 -7.16
N GLU A 33 -0.04 0.09 -7.41
CA GLU A 33 -1.11 0.61 -8.26
C GLU A 33 -1.85 1.80 -7.61
N SER A 34 -1.84 1.91 -6.28
CA SER A 34 -2.41 3.05 -5.56
C SER A 34 -1.48 4.27 -5.51
N TRP A 35 -0.18 4.06 -5.69
CA TRP A 35 0.85 5.11 -5.73
C TRP A 35 0.97 5.78 -7.11
N GLN A 36 0.79 5.01 -8.18
CA GLN A 36 0.82 5.52 -9.56
C GLN A 36 -0.23 6.62 -9.82
N GLU A 37 0.06 7.51 -10.76
CA GLU A 37 -0.88 8.58 -11.14
C GLU A 37 -2.11 8.00 -11.85
N ALA A 38 -1.88 7.08 -12.79
CA ALA A 38 -2.91 6.28 -13.43
C ALA A 38 -3.24 5.06 -12.55
N LYS A 39 -4.22 5.21 -11.65
CA LYS A 39 -4.61 4.16 -10.70
C LYS A 39 -5.44 3.08 -11.38
N LYS A 40 -5.06 1.81 -11.20
CA LYS A 40 -5.91 0.67 -11.57
C LYS A 40 -7.03 0.42 -10.55
N THR A 41 -8.16 -0.08 -11.03
CA THR A 41 -9.25 -0.62 -10.20
C THR A 41 -8.84 -1.98 -9.64
N TYR A 42 -9.53 -2.44 -8.58
CA TYR A 42 -9.27 -3.79 -8.07
C TYR A 42 -9.65 -4.86 -9.09
N ASP A 43 -10.60 -4.59 -9.98
CA ASP A 43 -10.99 -5.51 -11.05
C ASP A 43 -9.87 -5.64 -12.10
N GLN A 44 -9.23 -4.52 -12.47
CA GLN A 44 -8.06 -4.53 -13.37
C GLN A 44 -6.86 -5.27 -12.74
N VAL A 45 -6.58 -5.01 -11.46
CA VAL A 45 -5.52 -5.73 -10.73
C VAL A 45 -5.83 -7.23 -10.64
N ALA A 46 -7.09 -7.59 -10.38
CA ALA A 46 -7.51 -8.98 -10.34
C ALA A 46 -7.26 -9.68 -11.68
N GLN A 47 -7.67 -9.05 -12.79
CA GLN A 47 -7.49 -9.58 -14.14
C GLN A 47 -6.01 -9.74 -14.51
N GLU A 48 -5.18 -8.73 -14.23
CA GLU A 48 -3.77 -8.71 -14.62
C GLU A 48 -2.91 -9.70 -13.82
N TYR A 49 -3.23 -9.88 -12.53
CA TYR A 49 -2.45 -10.72 -11.62
C TYR A 49 -3.09 -12.10 -11.36
N GLY A 50 -4.18 -12.45 -12.06
CA GLY A 50 -4.79 -13.79 -11.98
C GLY A 50 -5.57 -14.06 -10.70
N TYR A 51 -6.12 -13.03 -10.05
CA TYR A 51 -6.94 -13.14 -8.85
C TYR A 51 -8.42 -12.89 -9.14
N SER A 52 -9.30 -13.27 -8.21
CA SER A 52 -10.69 -12.82 -8.25
C SER A 52 -10.83 -11.41 -7.69
N ALA A 53 -11.66 -10.60 -8.34
CA ALA A 53 -11.94 -9.25 -7.85
C ALA A 53 -12.57 -9.24 -6.45
N SER A 54 -13.40 -10.24 -6.13
CA SER A 54 -13.99 -10.41 -4.81
C SER A 54 -12.93 -10.65 -3.74
N TYR A 55 -11.93 -11.50 -4.03
CA TYR A 55 -10.83 -11.76 -3.10
C TYR A 55 -10.02 -10.49 -2.80
N ILE A 56 -9.68 -9.71 -3.82
CA ILE A 56 -8.99 -8.43 -3.63
C ILE A 56 -9.84 -7.46 -2.79
N LYS A 57 -11.12 -7.29 -3.15
CA LYS A 57 -12.04 -6.32 -2.52
C LYS A 57 -12.37 -6.68 -1.07
N GLN A 58 -12.55 -7.97 -0.77
CA GLN A 58 -13.07 -8.43 0.52
C GLN A 58 -12.00 -8.88 1.50
N ALA A 59 -10.86 -9.37 1.01
CA ALA A 59 -9.78 -9.86 1.87
C ALA A 59 -8.56 -8.95 1.81
N VAL A 60 -7.93 -8.81 0.64
CA VAL A 60 -6.57 -8.30 0.56
C VAL A 60 -6.50 -6.79 0.77
N ALA A 61 -7.35 -6.02 0.09
CA ALA A 61 -7.36 -4.57 0.22
C ALA A 61 -7.76 -4.11 1.64
N PRO A 62 -8.84 -4.62 2.28
CA PRO A 62 -9.17 -4.26 3.66
C PRO A 62 -8.03 -4.59 4.65
N GLN A 63 -7.39 -5.76 4.50
CA GLN A 63 -6.26 -6.14 5.33
C GLN A 63 -5.06 -5.21 5.13
N LEU A 64 -4.76 -4.83 3.89
CA LEU A 64 -3.70 -3.87 3.57
C LEU A 64 -3.95 -2.53 4.27
N TRP A 65 -5.13 -1.93 4.09
CA TRP A 65 -5.41 -0.60 4.66
C TRP A 65 -5.41 -0.61 6.18
N ARG A 66 -5.88 -1.69 6.81
CA ARG A 66 -5.79 -1.88 8.26
C ARG A 66 -4.33 -1.97 8.71
N LEU A 67 -3.52 -2.78 8.03
CA LEU A 67 -2.12 -2.98 8.37
C LEU A 67 -1.31 -1.69 8.22
N LEU A 68 -1.52 -0.95 7.13
CA LEU A 68 -0.89 0.35 6.93
C LEU A 68 -1.36 1.35 7.99
N SER A 69 -2.65 1.38 8.32
CA SER A 69 -3.14 2.29 9.37
C SER A 69 -2.49 2.02 10.72
N GLN A 70 -2.28 0.75 11.06
CA GLN A 70 -1.54 0.35 12.26
C GLN A 70 -0.07 0.76 12.19
N GLY A 71 0.60 0.52 11.06
CA GLY A 71 2.01 0.88 10.87
C GLY A 71 2.25 2.39 10.93
N PHE A 72 1.41 3.19 10.28
CA PHE A 72 1.55 4.65 10.27
C PHE A 72 0.97 5.33 11.51
N GLY A 73 0.15 4.64 12.30
CA GLY A 73 -0.53 5.22 13.46
C GLY A 73 -1.58 6.27 13.09
N GLU A 74 -2.10 6.23 11.86
CA GLU A 74 -3.16 7.11 11.35
C GLU A 74 -4.02 6.38 10.33
N LYS A 75 -5.22 6.88 10.03
CA LYS A 75 -6.12 6.22 9.07
C LYS A 75 -5.58 6.28 7.64
N VAL A 76 -5.32 5.12 7.05
CA VAL A 76 -4.86 4.95 5.67
C VAL A 76 -5.95 4.28 4.82
N THR A 77 -6.16 4.80 3.62
CA THR A 77 -7.14 4.33 2.63
C THR A 77 -6.53 4.39 1.22
N LYS A 78 -7.19 3.74 0.24
CA LYS A 78 -6.80 3.83 -1.18
C LYS A 78 -6.69 5.27 -1.70
N THR A 79 -7.49 6.19 -1.17
CA THR A 79 -7.53 7.58 -1.66
C THR A 79 -6.45 8.46 -1.04
N ASN A 80 -6.04 8.20 0.21
CA ASN A 80 -5.09 9.07 0.93
C ASN A 80 -3.66 8.50 1.03
N ILE A 81 -3.43 7.24 0.65
CA ILE A 81 -2.13 6.57 0.82
C ILE A 81 -0.97 7.36 0.21
N ARG A 82 -1.15 7.93 -0.99
CA ARG A 82 -0.12 8.74 -1.65
C ARG A 82 0.30 9.92 -0.79
N SER A 83 -0.66 10.72 -0.31
CA SER A 83 -0.40 11.87 0.55
C SER A 83 0.23 11.49 1.89
N VAL A 84 -0.21 10.37 2.50
CA VAL A 84 0.39 9.86 3.75
C VAL A 84 1.86 9.52 3.53
N LEU A 85 2.18 8.77 2.47
CA LEU A 85 3.54 8.37 2.15
C LEU A 85 4.42 9.56 1.79
N GLU A 86 3.95 10.47 0.94
CA GLU A 86 4.68 11.71 0.61
C GLU A 86 5.06 12.48 1.88
N ARG A 87 4.11 12.67 2.80
CA ARG A 87 4.37 13.35 4.08
C ARG A 87 5.36 12.58 4.95
N ARG A 88 5.22 11.26 5.08
CA ARG A 88 6.07 10.43 5.93
C ARG A 88 7.52 10.42 5.44
N ILE A 89 7.71 10.23 4.14
CA ILE A 89 9.05 10.19 3.57
C ILE A 89 9.67 11.61 3.53
N ALA A 90 8.87 12.68 3.41
CA ALA A 90 9.38 14.05 3.59
C ALA A 90 9.80 14.33 5.05
N SER A 91 9.05 13.83 6.04
CA SER A 91 9.36 14.01 7.46
C SER A 91 10.61 13.25 7.96
N GLN A 92 11.02 12.18 7.24
CA GLN A 92 12.20 11.38 7.57
C GLN A 92 13.52 12.02 7.08
N SER A 93 13.45 13.11 6.32
CA SER A 93 14.63 13.85 5.83
C SER A 93 15.02 15.02 6.74
N LYS A 94 14.61 15.01 8.02
CA LYS A 94 14.86 16.08 8.98
C LYS A 94 15.43 15.54 10.28
#